data_AF-A0A139NDL9-F1
#
_entry.id   AF-A0A139NDL9-F1
#
_cell.length_a   1.000
_cell.length_b   1.000
_cell.length_c   1.000
_cell.angle_alpha   90.00
_cell.angle_beta   90.00
_cell.angle_gamma   90.00
#
_symmetry.space_group_name_H-M   'P 1'
#
loop_
_entity.id
_entity.type
_entity.pdbx_description
1 polymer ?
#
loop_
_entity_poly.entity_id
_entity_poly.type
_entity_poly.pdbx_seq_one_letter_code
_entity_poly.pdbx_strand_id
1 'polypeptide(L)'
;MFELENGRRRMLASAKELQKGNEIVLPVYLTTLLYHSKNVHKLDEPEHLEYIQKHRNEFKDLLNLVSEFSQKYVLADANLEKIKNLYADNEQADIEILANSFINLLTFTALGAPAAFKFFGKDIDRKRYTTVSEILNATLIHQSITGLYETRIDLSKLGED
;
A
#
# COMPACT_ATOMS: atom_id res chain seq x y z
N MET A 1 8.53 -15.83 4.27
CA MET A 1 8.48 -14.36 4.42
C MET A 1 9.58 -13.94 5.37
N PHE A 2 9.98 -12.67 5.39
CA PHE A 2 10.98 -12.14 6.30
C PHE A 2 10.37 -10.99 7.09
N GLU A 3 10.53 -11.00 8.41
CA GLU A 3 10.15 -9.89 9.28
C GLU A 3 11.40 -9.18 9.79
N LEU A 4 11.42 -7.87 9.56
CA LEU A 4 12.47 -6.94 9.95
C LEU A 4 11.97 -6.09 11.13
N GLU A 5 12.79 -5.12 11.53
CA GLU A 5 12.44 -4.15 12.57
C GLU A 5 11.08 -3.48 12.35
N ASN A 6 10.43 -3.11 13.47
CA ASN A 6 9.14 -2.44 13.51
C ASN A 6 7.98 -3.22 12.85
N GLY A 7 8.12 -4.54 12.69
CA GLY A 7 7.13 -5.41 12.07
C GLY A 7 7.06 -5.26 10.55
N ARG A 8 8.06 -4.64 9.92
CA ARG A 8 8.15 -4.54 8.46
C ARG A 8 8.42 -5.91 7.88
N ARG A 9 7.70 -6.27 6.83
CA ARG A 9 7.77 -7.58 6.19
C ARG A 9 8.16 -7.48 4.73
N ARG A 10 8.94 -8.46 4.28
CA ARG A 10 9.38 -8.63 2.90
C ARG A 10 9.20 -10.07 2.45
N MET A 11 8.92 -10.24 1.17
CA MET A 11 8.94 -11.56 0.52
C MET A 11 10.10 -11.61 -0.47
N LEU A 12 10.74 -12.77 -0.57
CA LEU A 12 11.82 -12.98 -1.54
C LEU A 12 11.19 -13.21 -2.92
N ALA A 13 11.45 -12.31 -3.87
CA ALA A 13 11.03 -12.47 -5.26
C ALA A 13 12.03 -13.32 -6.04
N SER A 14 13.31 -13.04 -5.82
CA SER A 14 14.45 -13.72 -6.43
C SER A 14 15.68 -13.54 -5.54
N ALA A 15 16.82 -14.15 -5.92
CA ALA A 15 18.10 -13.94 -5.22
C ALA A 15 18.57 -12.48 -5.13
N LYS A 16 17.96 -11.55 -5.89
CA LYS A 16 18.34 -10.14 -5.95
C LYS A 16 17.19 -9.17 -5.69
N GLU A 17 15.97 -9.66 -5.45
CA GLU A 17 14.80 -8.78 -5.38
C GLU A 17 13.84 -9.19 -4.27
N LEU A 18 13.36 -8.17 -3.55
CA LEU A 18 12.33 -8.29 -2.52
C LEU A 18 10.99 -7.69 -2.99
N GLN A 19 9.92 -8.18 -2.37
CA GLN A 19 8.55 -7.70 -2.53
C GLN A 19 7.99 -7.20 -1.20
N LYS A 20 6.95 -6.37 -1.26
CA LYS A 20 6.22 -5.90 -0.08
C LYS A 20 5.55 -7.08 0.62
N GLY A 21 5.78 -7.24 1.93
CA GLY A 21 5.22 -8.34 2.72
C GLY A 21 4.18 -7.93 3.76
N ASN A 22 3.86 -6.63 3.86
CA ASN A 22 2.84 -6.11 4.78
C ASN A 22 1.50 -5.92 4.06
N GLU A 23 0.41 -6.15 4.78
CA GLU A 23 -0.95 -5.84 4.34
C GLU A 23 -1.45 -4.61 5.10
N ILE A 24 -2.16 -3.74 4.39
CA ILE A 24 -2.82 -2.58 5.00
C ILE A 24 -4.19 -2.99 5.50
N VAL A 25 -4.49 -2.68 6.76
CA VAL A 25 -5.82 -2.91 7.34
C VAL A 25 -6.56 -1.59 7.33
N LEU A 26 -7.65 -1.53 6.57
CA LEU A 26 -8.48 -0.35 6.45
C LEU A 26 -9.63 -0.39 7.46
N PRO A 27 -9.92 0.71 8.17
CA PRO A 27 -11.18 0.88 8.88
C PRO A 27 -12.38 0.64 7.96
N VAL A 28 -13.49 0.20 8.55
CA VAL A 28 -14.73 -0.11 7.81
C VAL A 28 -15.20 1.09 6.98
N TYR A 29 -15.18 2.29 7.54
CA TYR A 29 -15.66 3.48 6.83
C TYR A 29 -14.82 3.81 5.57
N LEU A 30 -13.49 3.66 5.62
CA LEU A 30 -12.62 3.83 4.46
C LEU A 30 -12.80 2.70 3.43
N THR A 31 -13.11 1.49 3.88
CA THR A 31 -13.47 0.38 2.99
C THR A 31 -14.78 0.68 2.27
N THR A 32 -15.78 1.22 2.98
CA THR A 32 -17.05 1.68 2.38
C THR A 32 -16.81 2.82 1.39
N LEU A 33 -16.01 3.83 1.74
CA LEU A 33 -15.62 4.92 0.82
C LEU A 33 -15.02 4.36 -0.48
N LEU A 34 -14.09 3.41 -0.38
CA LEU A 34 -13.47 2.77 -1.54
C LEU A 34 -14.46 1.92 -2.35
N TYR A 35 -15.41 1.25 -1.70
CA TYR A 35 -16.48 0.52 -2.39
C TYR A 35 -17.32 1.47 -3.25
N HIS A 36 -17.81 2.59 -2.70
CA HIS A 36 -18.55 3.58 -3.48
C HIS A 36 -17.67 4.24 -4.55
N SER A 37 -16.40 4.53 -4.24
CA SER A 37 -15.44 5.10 -5.19
C SER A 37 -15.21 4.22 -6.41
N LYS A 38 -15.10 2.90 -6.22
CA LYS A 38 -14.91 1.93 -7.32
C LYS A 38 -16.12 1.89 -8.26
N ASN A 39 -17.31 2.13 -7.72
CA ASN A 39 -18.58 2.00 -8.44
C ASN A 39 -19.15 3.35 -8.91
N VAL A 40 -18.41 4.46 -8.78
CA VAL A 40 -18.89 5.82 -9.12
C VAL A 40 -19.40 5.96 -10.56
N HIS A 41 -18.90 5.15 -11.49
CA HIS A 41 -19.26 5.19 -12.90
C HIS A 41 -20.61 4.50 -13.22
N LYS A 42 -21.26 3.87 -12.24
CA LYS A 42 -22.56 3.22 -12.41
C LYS A 42 -23.67 4.26 -12.42
N LEU A 43 -24.11 4.64 -13.61
CA LEU A 43 -25.12 5.69 -13.81
C LEU A 43 -26.52 5.30 -13.31
N ASP A 44 -26.78 4.01 -13.15
CA ASP A 44 -28.02 3.43 -12.62
C ASP A 44 -28.07 3.35 -11.09
N GLU A 45 -26.93 3.57 -10.42
CA GLU A 45 -26.76 3.52 -8.95
C GLU A 45 -26.23 4.88 -8.43
N PRO A 46 -27.04 5.97 -8.45
CA PRO A 46 -26.59 7.32 -8.08
C PRO A 46 -26.13 7.43 -6.62
N GLU A 47 -26.52 6.49 -5.76
CA GLU A 47 -26.09 6.44 -4.36
C GLU A 47 -24.57 6.37 -4.19
N HIS A 48 -23.83 5.85 -5.17
CA HIS A 48 -22.38 5.83 -5.13
C HIS A 48 -21.79 7.23 -5.20
N LEU A 49 -22.28 8.05 -6.13
CA LEU A 49 -21.85 9.43 -6.30
C LEU A 49 -22.25 10.27 -5.08
N GLU A 50 -23.50 10.15 -4.63
CA GLU A 50 -24.00 10.86 -3.45
C GLU A 50 -23.18 10.55 -2.19
N TYR A 51 -22.85 9.26 -1.98
CA TYR A 51 -22.03 8.83 -0.86
C TYR A 51 -20.64 9.49 -0.90
N ILE A 52 -19.90 9.35 -2.00
CA ILE A 52 -18.53 9.89 -2.05
C ILE A 52 -18.50 11.41 -1.99
N GLN A 53 -19.53 12.11 -2.49
CA GLN A 53 -19.64 13.57 -2.36
C GLN A 53 -19.80 13.98 -0.89
N LYS A 54 -20.70 13.32 -0.16
CA LYS A 54 -20.94 13.56 1.27
C LYS A 54 -19.71 13.24 2.12
N HIS A 55 -18.95 12.22 1.73
CA HIS A 55 -17.82 11.68 2.47
C HIS A 55 -16.45 12.12 1.89
N ARG A 56 -16.41 13.19 1.08
CA ARG A 56 -15.18 13.70 0.42
C ARG A 56 -14.00 13.87 1.38
N ASN A 57 -14.24 14.38 2.59
CA ASN A 57 -13.18 14.64 3.56
C ASN A 57 -12.43 13.36 3.98
N GLU A 58 -13.06 12.19 3.88
CA GLU A 58 -12.46 10.90 4.24
C GLU A 58 -11.33 10.47 3.30
N PHE A 59 -11.22 11.06 2.10
CA PHE A 59 -10.06 10.85 1.22
C PHE A 59 -8.76 11.35 1.87
N LYS A 60 -8.83 12.42 2.65
CA LYS A 60 -7.67 12.91 3.42
C LYS A 60 -7.25 11.91 4.49
N ASP A 61 -8.22 11.31 5.19
CA ASP A 61 -7.95 10.28 6.20
C ASP A 61 -7.31 9.05 5.57
N LEU A 62 -7.81 8.63 4.41
CA LEU A 62 -7.21 7.55 3.63
C LEU A 62 -5.78 7.87 3.20
N LEU A 63 -5.51 9.10 2.75
CA LEU A 63 -4.15 9.52 2.40
C LEU A 63 -3.21 9.50 3.62
N ASN A 64 -3.68 9.96 4.78
CA ASN A 64 -2.89 9.95 6.01
C ASN A 64 -2.55 8.51 6.42
N LEU A 65 -3.53 7.62 6.41
CA LEU A 65 -3.33 6.20 6.74
C LEU A 65 -2.37 5.52 5.75
N VAL A 66 -2.50 5.80 4.45
CA VAL A 66 -1.55 5.31 3.43
C VAL A 66 -0.14 5.89 3.65
N SER A 67 -0.04 7.16 4.06
CA SER A 67 1.22 7.83 4.33
C SER A 67 1.96 7.19 5.49
N GLU A 68 1.28 6.99 6.62
CA GLU A 68 1.83 6.32 7.80
C GLU A 68 2.27 4.89 7.49
N PHE A 69 1.40 4.13 6.79
CA PHE A 69 1.72 2.78 6.35
C PHE A 69 2.95 2.76 5.43
N SER A 70 3.03 3.70 4.48
CA SER A 70 4.14 3.80 3.55
C SER A 70 5.46 4.11 4.26
N GLN A 71 5.47 5.11 5.15
CA GLN A 71 6.64 5.50 5.93
C GLN A 71 7.15 4.36 6.80
N LYS A 72 6.27 3.49 7.30
CA LYS A 72 6.66 2.35 8.12
C LYS A 72 7.09 1.12 7.31
N TYR A 73 6.40 0.82 6.22
CA TYR A 73 6.49 -0.50 5.57
C TYR A 73 6.93 -0.46 4.11
N VAL A 74 6.54 0.55 3.34
CA VAL A 74 6.86 0.65 1.91
C VAL A 74 8.22 1.32 1.69
N LEU A 75 8.54 2.33 2.50
CA LEU A 75 9.78 3.11 2.44
C LEU A 75 10.00 3.77 1.07
N ALA A 76 8.96 4.29 0.41
CA ALA A 76 9.07 4.93 -0.90
C ALA A 76 8.88 6.46 -0.83
N ASP A 77 9.75 7.14 -0.07
CA ASP A 77 9.57 8.55 0.31
C ASP A 77 9.39 9.49 -0.88
N ALA A 78 10.21 9.36 -1.93
CA ALA A 78 10.07 10.18 -3.14
C ALA A 78 8.69 10.01 -3.83
N ASN A 79 8.16 8.79 -3.84
CA ASN A 79 6.82 8.53 -4.38
C ASN A 79 5.74 9.07 -3.44
N LEU A 80 5.92 8.91 -2.12
CA LEU A 80 4.97 9.42 -1.13
C LEU A 80 4.86 10.95 -1.18
N GLU A 81 5.99 11.66 -1.27
CA GLU A 81 6.00 13.11 -1.43
C GLU A 81 5.33 13.55 -2.73
N LYS A 82 5.59 12.83 -3.84
CA LYS A 82 4.89 13.07 -5.11
C LYS A 82 3.38 12.89 -4.97
N ILE A 83 2.92 11.84 -4.29
CA ILE A 83 1.49 11.57 -4.05
C ILE A 83 0.86 12.68 -3.21
N LYS A 84 1.52 13.10 -2.11
CA LYS A 84 1.03 14.19 -1.24
C LYS A 84 0.90 15.52 -1.99
N ASN A 85 1.91 15.88 -2.79
CA ASN A 85 1.87 17.11 -3.59
C ASN A 85 0.74 17.06 -4.63
N LEU A 86 0.58 15.93 -5.32
CA LEU A 86 -0.51 15.76 -6.28
C LEU A 86 -1.89 15.86 -5.61
N TYR A 87 -2.06 15.31 -4.40
CA TYR A 87 -3.29 15.47 -3.66
C TYR A 87 -3.53 16.94 -3.26
N ALA A 88 -2.52 17.64 -2.73
CA ALA A 88 -2.64 19.04 -2.36
C ALA A 88 -3.07 19.92 -3.55
N ASP A 89 -2.50 19.68 -4.74
CA ASP A 89 -2.83 20.40 -5.97
C ASP A 89 -4.24 20.05 -6.52
N ASN A 90 -4.80 18.90 -6.14
CA ASN A 90 -6.04 18.36 -6.68
C ASN A 90 -7.11 18.06 -5.61
N GLU A 91 -6.99 18.64 -4.42
CA GLU A 91 -7.90 18.35 -3.29
C GLU A 91 -9.35 18.72 -3.64
N GLN A 92 -9.54 19.69 -4.53
CA GLN A 92 -10.85 20.14 -5.02
C GLN A 92 -11.15 19.68 -6.45
N ALA A 93 -10.40 18.70 -6.97
CA ALA A 93 -10.69 18.10 -8.28
C ALA A 93 -12.07 17.45 -8.31
N ASP A 94 -12.58 17.18 -9.50
CA ASP A 94 -13.83 16.45 -9.68
C ASP A 94 -13.87 15.15 -8.86
N ILE A 95 -15.04 14.83 -8.30
CA ILE A 95 -15.18 13.73 -7.33
C ILE A 95 -14.90 12.36 -7.95
N GLU A 96 -15.18 12.18 -9.25
CA GLU A 96 -14.86 10.94 -9.96
C GLU A 96 -13.35 10.81 -10.19
N ILE A 97 -12.68 11.91 -10.51
CA ILE A 97 -11.21 11.94 -10.62
C ILE A 97 -10.57 11.59 -9.28
N LEU A 98 -11.10 12.15 -8.19
CA LEU A 98 -10.64 11.87 -6.82
C LEU A 98 -10.83 10.38 -6.48
N ALA A 99 -12.05 9.86 -6.67
CA ALA A 99 -12.39 8.45 -6.44
C ALA A 99 -11.46 7.50 -7.22
N ASN A 100 -11.34 7.70 -8.53
CA ASN A 100 -10.48 6.86 -9.38
C ASN A 100 -9.00 6.92 -8.97
N SER A 101 -8.52 8.10 -8.58
CA SER A 101 -7.12 8.27 -8.13
C SER A 101 -6.85 7.49 -6.84
N PHE A 102 -7.78 7.50 -5.89
CA PHE A 102 -7.63 6.77 -4.63
C PHE A 102 -7.82 5.26 -4.77
N ILE A 103 -8.62 4.79 -5.72
CA ILE A 103 -8.63 3.36 -6.10
C ILE A 103 -7.26 2.93 -6.61
N ASN A 104 -6.65 3.72 -7.48
CA ASN A 104 -5.31 3.41 -8.01
C ASN A 104 -4.22 3.47 -6.93
N LEU A 105 -4.36 4.37 -5.94
CA LEU A 105 -3.44 4.52 -4.82
C LEU A 105 -3.24 3.22 -4.03
N LEU A 106 -4.24 2.32 -3.99
CA LEU A 106 -4.11 1.01 -3.34
C LEU A 106 -2.95 0.17 -3.91
N THR A 107 -2.55 0.40 -5.16
CA THR A 107 -1.37 -0.24 -5.79
C THR A 107 -0.08 0.08 -5.03
N PHE A 108 0.00 1.26 -4.43
CA PHE A 108 1.17 1.73 -3.68
C PHE A 108 1.43 0.86 -2.45
N THR A 109 0.38 0.49 -1.71
CA THR A 109 0.46 -0.28 -0.46
C THR A 109 0.21 -1.76 -0.62
N ALA A 110 -0.26 -2.22 -1.79
CA ALA A 110 -0.55 -3.62 -2.08
C ALA A 110 0.60 -4.57 -1.72
N LEU A 111 0.26 -5.72 -1.13
CA LEU A 111 1.18 -6.83 -0.91
C LEU A 111 1.76 -7.32 -2.25
N GLY A 112 3.03 -7.72 -2.26
CA GLY A 112 3.67 -8.33 -3.43
C GLY A 112 4.54 -7.35 -4.23
N ALA A 113 4.64 -7.62 -5.53
CA ALA A 113 5.53 -6.91 -6.44
C ALA A 113 5.10 -5.43 -6.61
N PRO A 114 6.03 -4.47 -6.48
CA PRO A 114 5.73 -3.07 -6.78
C PRO A 114 5.33 -2.87 -8.25
N ALA A 115 4.25 -2.13 -8.46
CA ALA A 115 3.73 -1.78 -9.78
C ALA A 115 3.61 -0.25 -9.92
N ALA A 116 3.78 0.24 -11.16
CA ALA A 116 3.50 1.62 -11.49
C ALA A 116 1.98 1.83 -11.56
N PHE A 117 1.52 3.03 -11.24
CA PHE A 117 0.10 3.38 -11.27
C PHE A 117 -0.08 4.87 -11.58
N LYS A 118 -1.31 5.28 -11.90
CA LYS A 118 -1.65 6.69 -12.12
C LYS A 118 -2.35 7.28 -10.90
N PHE A 119 -1.93 8.47 -10.49
CA PHE A 119 -2.56 9.26 -9.44
C PHE A 119 -2.83 10.66 -9.99
N PHE A 120 -4.11 11.08 -10.03
CA PHE A 120 -4.55 12.29 -10.75
C PHE A 120 -4.01 12.39 -12.18
N GLY A 121 -4.02 11.25 -12.90
CA GLY A 121 -3.52 11.14 -14.27
C GLY A 121 -2.01 11.22 -14.44
N LYS A 122 -1.23 11.43 -13.36
CA LYS A 122 0.24 11.42 -13.38
C LYS A 122 0.78 10.04 -13.02
N ASP A 123 1.81 9.60 -13.72
CA ASP A 123 2.45 8.32 -13.45
C ASP A 123 3.27 8.36 -12.15
N ILE A 124 3.07 7.36 -11.30
CA ILE A 124 3.89 7.07 -10.13
C ILE A 124 4.68 5.80 -10.45
N ASP A 125 5.99 5.96 -10.66
CA ASP A 125 6.87 4.85 -10.96
C ASP A 125 7.00 3.88 -9.78
N ARG A 126 7.21 2.60 -10.08
CA ARG A 126 7.45 1.60 -9.03
C ARG A 126 8.79 1.81 -8.34
N LYS A 127 8.82 1.77 -7.00
CA LYS A 127 10.06 1.55 -6.25
C LYS A 127 10.41 0.06 -6.27
N ARG A 128 11.55 -0.30 -6.85
CA ARG A 128 12.08 -1.67 -6.78
C ARG A 128 12.96 -1.87 -5.56
N TYR A 129 12.93 -3.06 -4.97
CA TYR A 129 13.77 -3.44 -3.85
C TYR A 129 14.84 -4.43 -4.33
N THR A 130 15.87 -3.92 -5.00
CA THR A 130 16.87 -4.70 -5.74
C THR A 130 18.05 -5.20 -4.90
N THR A 131 17.89 -5.20 -3.58
CA THR A 131 18.85 -5.80 -2.65
C THR A 131 18.11 -6.71 -1.69
N VAL A 132 18.73 -7.85 -1.38
CA VAL A 132 18.27 -8.80 -0.36
C VAL A 132 19.09 -8.69 0.93
N SER A 133 20.05 -7.76 1.01
CA SER A 133 20.92 -7.64 2.18
C SER A 133 20.15 -7.41 3.48
N GLU A 134 19.03 -6.67 3.42
CA GLU A 134 18.22 -6.37 4.60
C GLU A 134 17.58 -7.61 5.25
N ILE A 135 17.39 -8.70 4.50
CA ILE A 135 16.77 -9.91 5.04
C ILE A 135 17.79 -10.90 5.64
N LEU A 136 19.09 -10.66 5.51
CA LEU A 136 20.12 -11.58 6.00
C LEU A 136 20.16 -11.66 7.53
N ASN A 137 19.78 -10.57 8.21
CA ASN A 137 19.68 -10.51 9.67
C ASN A 137 18.22 -10.48 10.17
N ALA A 138 17.26 -10.81 9.30
CA ALA A 138 15.84 -10.76 9.62
C ALA A 138 15.35 -12.06 10.28
N THR A 139 14.11 -12.05 10.77
CA THR A 139 13.42 -13.29 11.14
C THR A 139 12.80 -13.92 9.89
N LEU A 140 13.28 -15.08 9.49
CA LEU A 140 12.66 -15.91 8.47
C LEU A 140 11.40 -16.57 9.02
N ILE A 141 10.29 -16.38 8.33
CA ILE A 141 8.97 -16.90 8.66
C ILE A 141 8.55 -17.92 7.60
N HIS A 142 8.46 -19.18 8.00
CA HIS A 142 7.81 -20.24 7.24
C HIS A 142 6.37 -20.38 7.70
N GLN A 143 5.45 -20.17 6.78
CA GLN A 143 4.01 -20.20 7.05
C GLN A 143 3.37 -21.35 6.28
N SER A 144 2.51 -22.13 6.95
CA SER A 144 1.68 -23.14 6.32
C SER A 144 0.72 -22.54 5.28
N ILE A 145 0.17 -23.37 4.38
CA ILE A 145 -0.72 -22.91 3.30
C ILE A 145 -1.92 -22.11 3.84
N THR A 146 -2.47 -22.50 5.00
CA THR A 146 -3.61 -21.81 5.63
C THR A 146 -3.19 -20.62 6.49
N GLY A 147 -1.90 -20.47 6.78
CA GLY A 147 -1.40 -19.47 7.73
C GLY A 147 -1.58 -19.79 9.20
N LEU A 148 -2.14 -20.96 9.56
CA LEU A 148 -2.41 -21.32 10.95
C LEU A 148 -1.16 -21.75 11.73
N TYR A 149 -0.20 -22.36 11.04
CA TYR A 149 1.08 -22.74 11.61
C TYR A 149 2.21 -21.89 11.02
N GLU A 150 3.09 -21.44 11.92
CA GLU A 150 4.24 -20.60 11.62
C GLU A 150 5.49 -21.14 12.31
N THR A 151 6.63 -21.13 11.61
CA THR A 151 7.96 -21.36 12.19
C THR A 151 8.83 -20.13 11.94
N ARG A 152 9.45 -19.63 13.00
CA ARG A 152 10.29 -18.42 12.98
C ARG A 152 11.75 -18.81 13.23
N ILE A 153 12.64 -18.35 12.36
CA ILE A 153 14.07 -18.60 12.43
C ILE A 153 14.77 -17.25 12.43
N ASP A 154 15.48 -16.94 13.51
CA ASP A 154 16.29 -15.74 13.63
C ASP A 154 17.60 -15.92 12.83
N LEU A 155 17.72 -15.22 11.70
CA LEU A 155 18.88 -15.36 10.82
C LEU A 155 20.11 -14.62 11.33
N SER A 156 19.97 -13.69 12.28
CA SER A 156 21.11 -12.96 12.85
C SER A 156 22.12 -13.89 13.54
N LYS A 157 21.66 -15.06 14.00
CA LYS A 157 22.46 -16.10 14.65
C LYS A 157 23.23 -16.99 13.67
N LEU A 158 23.01 -16.83 12.36
CA LEU A 158 23.66 -17.65 11.35
C LEU A 158 24.88 -16.89 10.81
N GLY A 159 26.06 -17.50 10.96
CA GLY A 159 27.32 -16.89 10.49
C GLY A 159 28.00 -15.99 11.52
N GLU A 160 27.65 -16.10 12.80
CA GLU A 160 28.48 -15.62 13.90
C GLU A 160 29.72 -16.53 14.03
N ASP A 161 30.91 -15.95 13.93
CA ASP A 161 32.20 -16.56 14.33
C ASP A 161 32.52 -16.19 15.79
#